data_AF-A0A352PQG0-F1
#
_entry.id   AF-A0A352PQG0-F1
#
_cell.length_a   1.000
_cell.length_b   1.000
_cell.length_c   1.000
_cell.angle_alpha   90.00
_cell.angle_beta   90.00
_cell.angle_gamma   90.00
#
_symmetry.space_group_name_H-M   'P 1'
#
loop_
_entity.id
_entity.type
_entity.pdbx_description
1 polymer ?
#
loop_
_entity_poly.entity_id
_entity_poly.type
_entity_poly.pdbx_seq_one_letter_code
_entity_poly.pdbx_strand_id
1 'polypeptide(L)'
;MRRDRSACHLVDARLPVCLTKTEESSRYREPLSDSDWQTVCEQIGAQIHQLDQDQVQWLTEQIRQDILWLDQTMTEYCQLTCPACKDPCCTGTGIFYNLADILYLAAHSDLLPPAGQTRQNASAPCRYLTSHGCLLPRPQRPYICVWFLCEPQMELLSTTPPAYQRRVINTFQHIRTCRLQLETLYERRFQQA
;
A
#
# COMPACT_ATOMS: atom_id res chain seq x y z
N MET A 1 43.10 33.98 -3.59
CA MET A 1 42.63 32.66 -4.06
C MET A 1 41.22 32.41 -3.54
N ARG A 2 40.20 32.83 -4.30
CA ARG A 2 38.80 32.46 -4.05
C ARG A 2 38.54 31.16 -4.80
N ARG A 3 38.16 30.09 -4.09
CA ARG A 3 37.67 28.87 -4.71
C ARG A 3 36.16 28.98 -4.84
N ASP A 4 35.75 29.23 -6.06
CA ASP A 4 34.42 29.02 -6.59
C ASP A 4 34.00 27.56 -6.33
N ARG A 5 32.92 27.38 -5.58
CA ARG A 5 32.20 26.10 -5.46
C ARG A 5 30.75 26.39 -5.79
N SER A 6 30.50 26.62 -7.07
CA SER A 6 29.19 26.40 -7.67
C SER A 6 28.81 24.92 -7.51
N ALA A 7 28.22 24.58 -6.36
CA ALA A 7 27.46 23.36 -6.20
C ALA A 7 26.11 23.60 -6.89
N CYS A 8 26.05 23.19 -8.16
CA CYS A 8 24.82 23.08 -8.93
C CYS A 8 23.89 22.11 -8.21
N HIS A 9 22.98 22.62 -7.39
CA HIS A 9 21.84 21.86 -6.90
C HIS A 9 20.88 21.67 -8.08
N LEU A 10 21.00 20.52 -8.76
CA LEU A 10 19.90 19.97 -9.55
C LEU A 10 18.76 19.69 -8.58
N VAL A 11 17.82 20.64 -8.52
CA VAL A 11 16.53 20.46 -7.87
C VAL A 11 15.82 19.38 -8.69
N ASP A 12 15.63 18.19 -8.11
CA ASP A 12 14.93 17.09 -8.76
C ASP A 12 13.48 17.55 -9.00
N ALA A 13 13.15 17.86 -10.26
CA ALA A 13 11.86 18.42 -10.69
C ALA A 13 10.68 17.41 -10.54
N ARG A 14 10.88 16.35 -9.77
CA ARG A 14 10.01 15.17 -9.66
C ARG A 14 9.23 15.08 -8.34
N LEU A 15 9.33 16.06 -7.44
CA LEU A 15 8.53 16.11 -6.21
C LEU A 15 7.60 17.33 -6.18
N PRO A 16 6.32 17.13 -5.81
CA PRO A 16 5.29 16.94 -6.84
C PRO A 16 3.97 17.62 -6.45
N VAL A 17 2.91 17.38 -7.22
CA VAL A 17 1.47 17.51 -6.86
C VAL A 17 1.26 18.03 -5.43
N CYS A 18 0.89 19.31 -5.28
CA CYS A 18 0.54 19.88 -3.97
C CYS A 18 -0.52 18.98 -3.30
N LEU A 19 -0.13 18.27 -2.24
CA LEU A 19 -0.97 17.36 -1.49
C LEU A 19 -1.91 18.19 -0.62
N THR A 20 -3.12 18.40 -1.10
CA THR A 20 -4.21 18.95 -0.29
C THR A 20 -4.96 17.86 0.49
N LYS A 21 -4.75 16.59 0.11
CA LYS A 21 -5.42 15.42 0.65
C LYS A 21 -4.64 14.84 1.84
N THR A 22 -5.33 14.68 2.97
CA THR A 22 -4.76 14.12 4.19
C THR A 22 -5.11 12.66 4.42
N GLU A 23 -6.10 12.10 3.71
CA GLU A 23 -6.61 10.74 3.87
C GLU A 23 -6.97 10.08 2.54
N GLU A 24 -6.77 8.76 2.41
CA GLU A 24 -7.17 7.97 1.24
C GLU A 24 -8.71 7.84 1.17
N SER A 25 -9.26 7.72 -0.04
CA SER A 25 -10.70 7.49 -0.21
C SER A 25 -11.17 6.18 0.45
N SER A 26 -12.42 6.20 0.91
CA SER A 26 -13.14 5.02 1.38
C SER A 26 -13.67 4.13 0.24
N ARG A 27 -13.51 4.54 -1.03
CA ARG A 27 -13.96 3.78 -2.20
C ARG A 27 -13.43 2.34 -2.18
N TYR A 28 -14.35 1.40 -2.41
CA TYR A 28 -14.13 -0.05 -2.45
C TYR A 28 -13.76 -0.71 -1.11
N ARG A 29 -13.85 0.00 0.04
CA ARG A 29 -13.64 -0.59 1.37
C ARG A 29 -14.82 -1.43 1.86
N GLU A 30 -15.39 -2.24 0.99
CA GLU A 30 -16.54 -3.09 1.24
C GLU A 30 -16.45 -4.37 0.39
N PRO A 31 -17.22 -5.43 0.74
CA PRO A 31 -17.28 -6.63 -0.09
C PRO A 31 -17.79 -6.29 -1.49
N LEU A 32 -17.12 -6.84 -2.51
CA LEU A 32 -17.56 -6.82 -3.90
C LEU A 32 -17.69 -8.25 -4.39
N SER A 33 -18.64 -8.49 -5.30
CA SER A 33 -18.66 -9.74 -6.06
C SER A 33 -17.39 -9.86 -6.90
N ASP A 34 -16.99 -11.07 -7.24
CA ASP A 34 -15.75 -11.28 -8.01
C ASP A 34 -15.86 -10.64 -9.41
N SER A 35 -17.05 -10.62 -10.02
CA SER A 35 -17.29 -9.93 -11.29
C SER A 35 -17.21 -8.41 -11.17
N ASP A 36 -17.75 -7.83 -10.10
CA ASP A 36 -17.66 -6.38 -9.87
C ASP A 36 -16.22 -5.97 -9.59
N TRP A 37 -15.49 -6.78 -8.80
CA TRP A 37 -14.07 -6.57 -8.53
C TRP A 37 -13.24 -6.58 -9.81
N GLN A 38 -13.43 -7.57 -10.68
CA GLN A 38 -12.74 -7.64 -11.98
C GLN A 38 -13.06 -6.43 -12.84
N THR A 39 -14.33 -6.06 -12.93
CA THR A 39 -14.78 -4.88 -13.69
C THR A 39 -14.10 -3.60 -13.19
N VAL A 40 -14.03 -3.41 -11.87
CA VAL A 40 -13.35 -2.25 -11.25
C VAL A 40 -11.85 -2.25 -11.56
N CYS A 41 -11.18 -3.40 -11.43
CA CYS A 41 -9.76 -3.54 -11.70
C CYS A 41 -9.42 -3.25 -13.18
N GLU A 42 -10.21 -3.78 -14.11
CA GLU A 42 -10.07 -3.55 -15.55
C GLU A 42 -10.29 -2.08 -15.90
N GLN A 43 -11.34 -1.47 -15.35
CA GLN A 43 -11.64 -0.05 -15.58
C GLN A 43 -10.50 0.83 -15.07
N ILE A 44 -10.04 0.62 -13.84
CA ILE A 44 -8.95 1.41 -13.25
C ILE A 44 -7.64 1.17 -14.03
N GLY A 45 -7.36 -0.08 -14.43
CA GLY A 45 -6.22 -0.41 -15.29
C GLY A 45 -6.24 0.34 -16.62
N ALA A 46 -7.38 0.41 -17.30
CA ALA A 46 -7.51 1.18 -18.54
C ALA A 46 -7.33 2.69 -18.32
N GLN A 47 -7.77 3.21 -17.17
CA GLN A 47 -7.68 4.62 -16.83
C GLN A 47 -6.27 5.04 -16.40
N ILE A 48 -5.53 4.18 -15.69
CA ILE A 48 -4.21 4.53 -15.17
C ILE A 48 -3.19 4.81 -16.28
N HIS A 49 -3.36 4.17 -17.45
CA HIS A 49 -2.54 4.43 -18.64
C HIS A 49 -2.72 5.82 -19.27
N GLN A 50 -3.77 6.56 -18.88
CA GLN A 50 -4.02 7.93 -19.36
C GLN A 50 -3.47 9.00 -18.40
N LEU A 51 -2.84 8.60 -17.30
CA LEU A 51 -2.16 9.49 -16.38
C LEU A 51 -0.71 9.76 -16.84
N ASP A 52 -0.03 10.70 -16.18
CA ASP A 52 1.41 10.89 -16.33
C ASP A 52 2.15 9.61 -15.89
N GLN A 53 2.63 8.84 -16.86
CA GLN A 53 3.23 7.53 -16.61
C GLN A 53 4.55 7.63 -15.84
N ASP A 54 5.33 8.70 -16.03
CA ASP A 54 6.60 8.87 -15.31
C ASP A 54 6.32 9.09 -13.82
N GLN A 55 5.33 9.90 -13.48
CA GLN A 55 4.92 10.12 -12.10
C GLN A 55 4.29 8.87 -11.47
N VAL A 56 3.41 8.18 -12.21
CA VAL A 56 2.78 6.93 -11.74
C VAL A 56 3.86 5.89 -11.43
N GLN A 57 4.77 5.62 -12.36
CA GLN A 57 5.83 4.62 -12.18
C GLN A 57 6.79 4.99 -11.04
N TRP A 58 7.13 6.27 -10.90
CA TRP A 58 7.96 6.72 -9.79
C TRP A 58 7.28 6.46 -8.44
N LEU A 59 6.02 6.89 -8.28
CA LEU A 59 5.24 6.72 -7.05
C LEU A 59 5.05 5.24 -6.69
N THR A 60 4.70 4.42 -7.66
CA THR A 60 4.40 3.00 -7.45
C THR A 60 5.66 2.21 -7.15
N GLU A 61 6.80 2.58 -7.72
CA GLU A 61 8.09 1.98 -7.37
C GLU A 61 8.55 2.39 -5.96
N GLN A 62 8.34 3.64 -5.54
CA GLN A 62 8.61 4.04 -4.16
C GLN A 62 7.79 3.22 -3.16
N ILE A 63 6.49 3.08 -3.41
CA ILE A 63 5.60 2.24 -2.58
C ILE A 63 6.11 0.80 -2.53
N ARG A 64 6.45 0.22 -3.69
CA ARG A 64 6.91 -1.17 -3.78
C ARG A 64 8.20 -1.40 -2.99
N GLN A 65 9.19 -0.53 -3.15
CA GLN A 65 10.48 -0.64 -2.46
C GLN A 65 10.33 -0.53 -0.95
N ASP A 66 9.48 0.37 -0.48
CA ASP A 66 9.20 0.51 0.94
C ASP A 66 8.45 -0.70 1.52
N ILE A 67 7.48 -1.26 0.78
CA ILE A 67 6.81 -2.50 1.17
C ILE A 67 7.80 -3.66 1.26
N LEU A 68 8.70 -3.79 0.27
CA LEU A 68 9.71 -4.84 0.25
C LEU A 68 10.73 -4.67 1.39
N TRP A 69 11.10 -3.44 1.72
CA TRP A 69 11.96 -3.17 2.86
C TRP A 69 11.31 -3.58 4.19
N LEU A 70 10.00 -3.38 4.33
CA LEU A 70 9.23 -3.82 5.51
C LEU A 70 8.98 -5.34 5.55
N ASP A 71 9.02 -6.02 4.41
CA ASP A 71 8.46 -7.38 4.27
C ASP A 71 9.10 -8.39 5.21
N GLN A 72 10.43 -8.37 5.35
CA GLN A 72 11.14 -9.29 6.23
C GLN A 72 10.66 -9.13 7.68
N THR A 73 10.70 -7.92 8.22
CA THR A 73 10.33 -7.65 9.61
C THR A 73 8.86 -7.94 9.87
N MET A 74 7.98 -7.56 8.95
CA MET A 74 6.56 -7.86 9.09
C MET A 74 6.29 -9.38 9.00
N THR A 75 7.12 -10.13 8.28
CA THR A 75 7.03 -11.59 8.20
C THR A 75 7.50 -12.24 9.50
N GLU A 76 8.62 -11.78 10.06
CA GLU A 76 9.13 -12.21 11.37
C GLU A 76 8.09 -11.96 12.47
N TYR A 77 7.49 -10.76 12.49
CA TYR A 77 6.44 -10.42 13.45
C TYR A 77 5.23 -11.34 13.32
N CYS A 78 4.76 -11.60 12.10
CA CYS A 78 3.67 -12.55 11.89
C CYS A 78 4.02 -13.97 12.36
N GLN A 79 5.23 -14.45 12.10
CA GLN A 79 5.66 -15.79 12.52
C GLN A 79 5.71 -15.93 14.05
N LEU A 80 6.13 -14.87 14.75
CA LEU A 80 6.23 -14.85 16.21
C LEU A 80 4.87 -14.70 16.89
N THR A 81 3.94 -13.94 16.31
CA THR A 81 2.69 -13.58 17.01
C THR A 81 1.42 -14.26 16.48
N CYS A 82 1.32 -14.51 15.18
CA CYS A 82 0.07 -14.98 14.57
C CYS A 82 -0.30 -16.44 14.94
N PRO A 83 0.61 -17.43 15.04
CA PRO A 83 0.23 -18.83 15.31
C PRO A 83 -0.50 -19.05 16.63
N ALA A 84 -0.23 -18.22 17.64
CA ALA A 84 -0.88 -18.28 18.96
C ALA A 84 -2.01 -17.25 19.12
N CYS A 85 -2.30 -16.46 18.09
CA CYS A 85 -3.29 -15.39 18.15
C CYS A 85 -4.71 -15.97 18.14
N LYS A 86 -5.51 -15.65 19.16
CA LYS A 86 -6.92 -16.09 19.26
C LYS A 86 -7.85 -15.30 18.34
N ASP A 87 -7.45 -14.11 17.92
CA ASP A 87 -8.22 -13.21 17.06
C ASP A 87 -7.32 -12.56 16.01
N PRO A 88 -6.83 -13.33 15.02
CA PRO A 88 -5.94 -12.77 14.00
C PRO A 88 -6.70 -11.77 13.12
N CYS A 89 -6.04 -10.69 12.73
CA CYS A 89 -6.65 -9.67 11.86
C CYS A 89 -7.23 -10.25 10.55
N CYS A 90 -6.65 -11.36 10.05
CA CYS A 90 -7.14 -12.08 8.88
C CYS A 90 -8.54 -12.71 9.07
N THR A 91 -8.99 -12.94 10.30
CA THR A 91 -10.35 -13.40 10.63
C THR A 91 -11.26 -12.29 11.17
N GLY A 92 -10.71 -11.13 11.57
CA GLY A 92 -11.47 -9.93 12.00
C GLY A 92 -12.36 -9.36 10.89
N THR A 93 -12.94 -8.17 10.96
CA THR A 93 -13.76 -7.59 9.85
C THR A 93 -13.09 -6.33 9.28
N GLY A 94 -13.52 -5.86 8.10
CA GLY A 94 -13.13 -4.53 7.59
C GLY A 94 -11.79 -4.44 6.84
N ILE A 95 -11.12 -5.56 6.56
CA ILE A 95 -9.91 -5.57 5.72
C ILE A 95 -10.34 -5.76 4.26
N PHE A 96 -10.23 -4.71 3.45
CA PHE A 96 -10.63 -4.64 2.04
C PHE A 96 -9.59 -3.84 1.25
N TYR A 97 -9.46 -4.10 -0.05
CA TYR A 97 -8.67 -3.21 -0.92
C TYR A 97 -9.45 -1.92 -1.15
N ASN A 98 -8.78 -0.77 -1.11
CA ASN A 98 -9.39 0.50 -1.51
C ASN A 98 -8.89 0.97 -2.88
N LEU A 99 -9.38 2.13 -3.33
CA LEU A 99 -8.96 2.75 -4.58
C LEU A 99 -7.43 2.87 -4.72
N ALA A 100 -6.75 3.37 -3.68
CA ALA A 100 -5.29 3.53 -3.72
C ALA A 100 -4.54 2.19 -3.86
N ASP A 101 -5.06 1.11 -3.26
CA ASP A 101 -4.51 -0.23 -3.49
C ASP A 101 -4.69 -0.67 -4.94
N ILE A 102 -5.88 -0.48 -5.52
CA ILE A 102 -6.18 -0.91 -6.89
C ILE A 102 -5.34 -0.11 -7.89
N LEU A 103 -5.17 1.20 -7.68
CA LEU A 103 -4.29 2.04 -8.50
C LEU A 103 -2.84 1.54 -8.45
N TYR A 104 -2.33 1.24 -7.26
CA TYR A 104 -0.98 0.74 -7.10
C TYR A 104 -0.77 -0.62 -7.77
N LEU A 105 -1.73 -1.55 -7.65
CA LEU A 105 -1.69 -2.85 -8.32
C LEU A 105 -1.76 -2.67 -9.85
N ALA A 106 -2.70 -1.87 -10.34
CA ALA A 106 -2.91 -1.64 -11.77
C ALA A 106 -1.73 -0.95 -12.46
N ALA A 107 -0.91 -0.19 -11.74
CA ALA A 107 0.27 0.48 -12.28
C ALA A 107 1.47 -0.44 -12.52
N HIS A 108 1.51 -1.60 -11.85
CA HIS A 108 2.61 -2.55 -11.92
C HIS A 108 2.25 -3.69 -12.87
N SER A 109 2.96 -3.80 -14.00
CA SER A 109 2.74 -4.87 -14.98
C SER A 109 2.88 -6.28 -14.39
N ASP A 110 3.68 -6.42 -13.34
CA ASP A 110 4.00 -7.71 -12.71
C ASP A 110 3.06 -8.04 -11.54
N LEU A 111 2.22 -7.10 -11.11
CA LEU A 111 1.29 -7.26 -9.99
C LEU A 111 -0.14 -7.34 -10.53
N LEU A 112 -0.54 -8.56 -10.93
CA LEU A 112 -1.94 -8.79 -11.28
C LEU A 112 -2.83 -8.58 -10.04
N PRO A 113 -3.95 -7.84 -10.16
CA PRO A 113 -4.95 -7.80 -9.12
C PRO A 113 -5.35 -9.22 -8.72
N PRO A 114 -5.50 -9.51 -7.42
CA PRO A 114 -6.00 -10.80 -6.95
C PRO A 114 -7.38 -11.10 -7.53
N ALA A 115 -7.81 -12.37 -7.48
CA ALA A 115 -9.05 -12.81 -8.12
C ALA A 115 -10.34 -12.14 -7.60
N GLY A 116 -10.30 -11.54 -6.41
CA GLY A 116 -11.45 -10.91 -5.77
C GLY A 116 -11.04 -9.97 -4.62
N GLN A 117 -12.04 -9.30 -4.04
CA GLN A 117 -11.87 -8.68 -2.73
C GLN A 117 -11.38 -9.71 -1.69
N THR A 118 -10.74 -9.23 -0.63
CA THR A 118 -10.26 -10.06 0.49
C THR A 118 -11.34 -10.97 1.08
N ARG A 119 -12.61 -10.57 1.01
CA ARG A 119 -13.76 -11.31 1.57
C ARG A 119 -14.94 -11.24 0.61
N GLN A 120 -15.78 -12.27 0.64
CA GLN A 120 -17.01 -12.33 -0.16
C GLN A 120 -18.16 -11.54 0.48
N ASN A 121 -18.14 -11.40 1.80
CA ASN A 121 -19.10 -10.62 2.57
C ASN A 121 -18.43 -10.13 3.87
N ALA A 122 -19.14 -9.33 4.67
CA ALA A 122 -18.57 -8.69 5.85
C ALA A 122 -18.16 -9.66 6.97
N SER A 123 -18.77 -10.85 7.06
CA SER A 123 -18.51 -11.85 8.09
C SER A 123 -17.59 -13.00 7.65
N ALA A 124 -17.36 -13.16 6.35
CA ALA A 124 -16.47 -14.17 5.81
C ALA A 124 -15.01 -13.88 6.19
N PRO A 125 -14.19 -14.90 6.52
CA PRO A 125 -12.76 -14.73 6.74
C PRO A 125 -12.05 -14.27 5.46
N CYS A 126 -10.81 -13.79 5.60
CA CYS A 126 -10.00 -13.45 4.44
C CYS A 126 -9.77 -14.69 3.55
N ARG A 127 -10.17 -14.62 2.28
CA ARG A 127 -10.06 -15.73 1.31
C ARG A 127 -8.61 -16.10 0.96
N TYR A 128 -7.66 -15.20 1.24
CA TYR A 128 -6.24 -15.40 0.98
C TYR A 128 -5.49 -16.00 2.18
N LEU A 129 -6.16 -16.26 3.29
CA LEU A 129 -5.57 -16.90 4.47
C LEU A 129 -5.55 -18.42 4.28
N THR A 130 -4.41 -19.05 4.58
CA THR A 130 -4.24 -20.51 4.63
C THR A 130 -3.60 -20.94 5.95
N SER A 131 -3.47 -22.25 6.15
CA SER A 131 -2.72 -22.84 7.26
C SER A 131 -1.25 -22.41 7.30
N HIS A 132 -0.68 -21.96 6.19
CA HIS A 132 0.71 -21.49 6.08
C HIS A 132 0.84 -19.96 6.07
N GLY A 133 -0.26 -19.24 6.35
CA GLY A 133 -0.32 -17.78 6.28
C GLY A 133 -0.98 -17.27 5.00
N CYS A 134 -0.70 -16.03 4.63
CA CYS A 134 -1.34 -15.39 3.48
C CYS A 134 -0.72 -15.89 2.16
N LEU A 135 -1.56 -16.28 1.20
CA LEU A 135 -1.15 -16.69 -0.15
C LEU A 135 -0.57 -15.56 -0.98
N LEU A 136 -0.92 -14.31 -0.67
CA LEU A 136 -0.44 -13.16 -1.43
C LEU A 136 0.95 -12.73 -0.94
N PRO A 137 1.89 -12.42 -1.84
CA PRO A 137 3.11 -11.71 -1.46
C PRO A 137 2.75 -10.33 -0.92
N ARG A 138 3.55 -9.77 0.00
CA ARG A 138 3.19 -8.52 0.69
C ARG A 138 2.93 -7.33 -0.24
N PRO A 139 3.66 -7.15 -1.36
CA PRO A 139 3.34 -6.13 -2.35
C PRO A 139 1.99 -6.30 -3.05
N GLN A 140 1.30 -7.44 -2.93
CA GLN A 140 -0.05 -7.61 -3.48
C GLN A 140 -1.16 -7.46 -2.44
N ARG A 141 -0.81 -7.40 -1.15
CA ARG A 141 -1.80 -7.31 -0.06
C ARG A 141 -2.37 -5.88 0.01
N PRO A 142 -3.60 -5.69 0.54
CA PRO A 142 -4.11 -4.35 0.79
C PRO A 142 -3.19 -3.61 1.76
N TYR A 143 -3.07 -2.29 1.65
CA TYR A 143 -2.13 -1.53 2.46
C TYR A 143 -2.36 -1.68 3.97
N ILE A 144 -3.61 -1.90 4.41
CA ILE A 144 -3.90 -2.21 5.82
C ILE A 144 -3.15 -3.45 6.31
N CYS A 145 -2.91 -4.46 5.47
CA CYS A 145 -2.10 -5.63 5.84
C CYS A 145 -0.58 -5.36 5.86
N VAL A 146 -0.16 -4.18 5.43
CA VAL A 146 1.24 -3.72 5.47
C VAL A 146 1.49 -2.84 6.68
N TRP A 147 0.63 -1.85 6.95
CA TRP A 147 0.87 -0.87 8.00
C TRP A 147 0.29 -1.24 9.37
N PHE A 148 -0.71 -2.13 9.42
CA PHE A 148 -1.32 -2.53 10.69
C PHE A 148 -0.37 -3.43 11.49
N LEU A 149 -0.11 -3.04 12.73
CA LEU A 149 0.58 -3.82 13.74
C LEU A 149 -0.38 -4.04 14.90
N CYS A 150 -0.63 -5.29 15.27
CA CYS A 150 -1.36 -5.59 16.50
C CYS A 150 -0.47 -5.32 17.74
N GLU A 151 -1.08 -5.28 18.93
CA GLU A 151 -0.38 -4.99 20.18
C GLU A 151 0.89 -5.87 20.40
N PRO A 152 0.85 -7.21 20.25
CA PRO A 152 2.06 -8.02 20.33
C PRO A 152 3.16 -7.65 19.32
N GLN A 153 2.80 -7.19 18.12
CA GLN A 153 3.78 -6.78 17.11
C GLN A 153 4.33 -5.37 17.40
N MET A 154 3.52 -4.49 17.99
CA MET A 154 3.98 -3.20 18.51
C MET A 154 4.96 -3.38 19.67
N GLU A 155 4.73 -4.36 20.55
CA GLU A 155 5.70 -4.74 21.60
C GLU A 155 7.03 -5.19 20.98
N LEU A 156 7.01 -6.07 19.99
CA LEU A 156 8.22 -6.47 19.26
C LEU A 156 8.95 -5.25 18.68
N LEU A 157 8.24 -4.35 18.00
CA LEU A 157 8.82 -3.11 17.47
C LEU A 157 9.45 -2.25 18.58
N SER A 158 8.80 -2.13 19.74
CA SER A 158 9.29 -1.33 20.87
C SER A 158 10.62 -1.81 21.44
N THR A 159 10.94 -3.10 21.28
CA THR A 159 12.23 -3.69 21.72
C THR A 159 13.37 -3.46 20.73
N THR A 160 13.08 -3.05 19.50
CA THR A 160 14.12 -2.78 18.49
C THR A 160 14.85 -1.46 18.75
N PRO A 161 16.06 -1.23 18.20
CA PRO A 161 16.77 0.02 18.39
C PRO A 161 15.94 1.25 17.94
N PRO A 162 15.95 2.39 18.67
CA PRO A 162 15.13 3.56 18.33
C PRO A 162 15.34 4.11 16.91
N ALA A 163 16.55 3.96 16.35
CA ALA A 163 16.83 4.33 14.97
C ALA A 163 16.06 3.47 13.96
N TYR A 164 15.93 2.18 14.25
CA TYR A 164 15.17 1.24 13.43
C TYR A 164 13.66 1.52 13.52
N GLN A 165 13.13 1.76 14.72
CA GLN A 165 11.73 2.17 14.92
C GLN A 165 11.36 3.40 14.11
N ARG A 166 12.20 4.45 14.17
CA ARG A 166 11.99 5.67 13.36
C ARG A 166 11.99 5.37 11.86
N ARG A 167 12.85 4.47 11.40
CA ARG A 167 12.88 4.08 9.99
C ARG A 167 11.57 3.40 9.58
N VAL A 168 11.07 2.46 10.38
CA VAL A 168 9.75 1.82 10.14
C VAL A 168 8.64 2.84 10.04
N ILE A 169 8.56 3.77 11.01
CA ILE A 169 7.53 4.82 11.03
C ILE A 169 7.65 5.73 9.80
N ASN A 170 8.86 6.17 9.45
CA ASN A 170 9.09 7.01 8.28
C ASN A 170 8.74 6.27 6.97
N THR A 171 9.01 4.97 6.89
CA THR A 171 8.63 4.15 5.73
C THR A 171 7.12 4.06 5.59
N PHE A 172 6.36 3.83 6.67
CA PHE A 172 4.89 3.88 6.61
C PHE A 172 4.36 5.26 6.16
N GLN A 173 4.97 6.34 6.65
CA GLN A 173 4.61 7.69 6.25
C GLN A 173 4.92 7.97 4.78
N HIS A 174 6.04 7.46 4.27
CA HIS A 174 6.43 7.61 2.87
C HIS A 174 5.48 6.85 1.95
N ILE A 175 5.17 5.57 2.24
CA ILE A 175 4.17 4.79 1.49
C ILE A 175 2.83 5.54 1.45
N ARG A 176 2.35 6.01 2.61
CA ARG A 176 1.09 6.76 2.69
C ARG A 176 1.12 8.03 1.82
N THR A 177 2.22 8.78 1.87
CA THR A 177 2.40 9.98 1.05
C THR A 177 2.33 9.66 -0.44
N CYS A 178 3.07 8.64 -0.89
CA CYS A 178 3.07 8.24 -2.30
C CYS A 178 1.69 7.74 -2.75
N ARG A 179 0.99 6.98 -1.92
CA ARG A 179 -0.38 6.51 -2.20
C ARG A 179 -1.37 7.65 -2.35
N LEU A 180 -1.31 8.65 -1.46
CA LEU A 180 -2.14 9.86 -1.55
C LEU A 180 -1.85 10.67 -2.83
N GLN A 181 -0.57 10.74 -3.24
CA GLN A 181 -0.19 11.42 -4.48
C GLN A 181 -0.72 10.67 -5.71
N LEU A 182 -0.59 9.34 -5.72
CA LEU A 182 -1.11 8.50 -6.80
C LEU A 182 -2.62 8.64 -6.95
N GLU A 183 -3.34 8.59 -5.83
CA GLU A 183 -4.79 8.79 -5.82
C GLU A 183 -5.16 10.21 -6.27
N THR A 184 -4.44 11.24 -5.80
CA THR A 184 -4.66 12.63 -6.23
C THR A 184 -4.48 12.83 -7.74
N LEU A 185 -3.48 12.17 -8.33
CA LEU A 185 -3.28 12.19 -9.79
C LEU A 185 -4.47 11.63 -10.54
N TYR A 186 -4.97 10.48 -10.07
CA TYR A 186 -6.13 9.82 -10.66
C TYR A 186 -7.39 10.67 -10.52
N GLU A 187 -7.67 11.20 -9.32
CA GLU A 187 -8.87 12.00 -9.04
C GLU A 187 -8.90 13.30 -9.86
N ARG A 188 -7.77 13.99 -10.02
CA ARG A 188 -7.69 15.19 -10.86
C ARG A 188 -8.08 14.95 -12.31
N ARG A 189 -7.82 13.74 -12.83
CA ARG A 189 -8.08 13.41 -14.24
C ARG A 189 -9.49 12.87 -14.49
N PHE A 190 -10.02 12.10 -13.54
CA PHE A 190 -11.24 11.32 -13.74
C PHE A 190 -12.39 11.69 -12.80
N GLN A 191 -12.17 12.57 -11.83
CA GLN A 191 -13.17 12.98 -10.84
C GLN A 191 -13.31 14.51 -10.71
N GLN A 192 -12.81 15.28 -11.69
CA GLN A 192 -13.20 16.69 -11.83
C GLN A 192 -14.58 16.78 -12.50
N ALA A 193 -15.62 16.75 -11.67
CA ALA A 193 -16.96 17.28 -11.94
C ALA A 193 -17.46 18.00 -10.68
#